data_AF-A0A816E517-F1
#
_entry.id   AF-A0A816E517-F1
#
_cell.length_a   1.000
_cell.length_b   1.000
_cell.length_c   1.000
_cell.angle_alpha   90.00
_cell.angle_beta   90.00
_cell.angle_gamma   90.00
#
_symmetry.space_group_name_H-M   'P 1'
#
loop_
_entity.id
_entity.type
_entity.pdbx_description
1 polymer ?
#
loop_
_entity_poly.entity_id
_entity_poly.type
_entity_poly.pdbx_seq_one_letter_code
_entity_poly.pdbx_strand_id
1 'polypeptide(L)'
;MNTSYIKAPIMWMNSNCKAKSRRTQYMKELMKYIDVDNYGTCGEKIRQLPEHIVQIQGSRNRTLKQIATYNWEGGKLALSRDYLFTISIENSLTYDYISEKLWQPLAAGSIPIYLGAPNVYDWLPCRADCMIDLRKFKTPKDAAMFIRSVAKNKTLYESYHQWRKEPVSDKFQKILDYYARLDKIFYSSDTLNSHFSHLIRNTPIYLNLQNIHETKFSRFCCEILPEIKQNISSLHLSNKDACDQTNAFFFSFYLLADYSHLQSLDLNSSQIDDELIVSVLPLDHLQKLSIKT
;
A
#
# COMPACT_ATOMS: atom_id res chain seq x y z
N MET A 1 -35.72 3.21 -22.29
CA MET A 1 -34.48 2.87 -23.02
C MET A 1 -33.36 2.74 -21.99
N ASN A 2 -32.96 1.52 -21.67
CA ASN A 2 -31.90 1.26 -20.69
C ASN A 2 -30.56 1.35 -21.43
N THR A 3 -30.00 2.55 -21.58
CA THR A 3 -28.65 2.71 -22.13
C THR A 3 -27.68 2.07 -21.12
N SER A 4 -27.11 0.91 -21.45
CA SER A 4 -26.13 0.26 -20.58
C SER A 4 -24.95 1.21 -20.44
N TYR A 5 -24.77 1.77 -19.25
CA TYR A 5 -23.66 2.66 -18.97
C TYR A 5 -22.34 1.89 -19.10
N ILE A 6 -21.44 2.43 -19.92
CA ILE A 6 -20.08 1.91 -20.08
C ILE A 6 -19.20 2.62 -19.04
N LYS A 7 -18.64 1.84 -18.11
CA LYS A 7 -17.74 2.30 -17.06
C LYS A 7 -16.47 2.92 -17.67
N ALA A 8 -16.11 4.11 -17.21
CA ALA A 8 -14.90 4.79 -17.63
C ALA A 8 -13.65 4.10 -17.08
N PRO A 9 -12.46 4.28 -17.69
CA PRO A 9 -11.22 3.71 -17.16
C PRO A 9 -10.72 4.43 -15.90
N ILE A 10 -11.18 5.67 -15.66
CA ILE A 10 -10.71 6.53 -14.57
C ILE A 10 -11.85 6.85 -13.61
N MET A 11 -11.60 6.76 -12.30
CA MET A 11 -12.45 7.37 -11.28
C MET A 11 -11.89 8.68 -10.72
N TRP A 12 -12.78 9.63 -10.41
CA TRP A 12 -12.45 10.89 -9.77
C TRP A 12 -13.38 11.16 -8.59
N MET A 13 -12.82 11.45 -7.41
CA MET A 13 -13.62 11.69 -6.21
C MET A 13 -12.99 12.76 -5.31
N ASN A 14 -13.38 14.01 -5.53
CA ASN A 14 -12.93 15.18 -4.77
C ASN A 14 -14.12 15.97 -4.22
N SER A 15 -13.98 16.49 -2.99
CA SER A 15 -14.97 17.37 -2.37
C SER A 15 -14.50 18.82 -2.18
N ASN A 16 -13.20 19.05 -2.02
CA ASN A 16 -12.62 20.41 -2.01
C ASN A 16 -12.43 20.94 -3.45
N CYS A 17 -13.38 21.75 -3.91
CA CYS A 17 -13.42 22.23 -5.30
C CYS A 17 -12.59 23.49 -5.56
N LYS A 18 -12.19 24.20 -4.50
CA LYS A 18 -11.39 25.44 -4.55
C LYS A 18 -9.93 25.22 -4.13
N ALA A 19 -9.41 24.01 -4.41
CA ALA A 19 -8.03 23.64 -4.12
C ALA A 19 -7.01 24.57 -4.81
N LYS A 20 -5.91 24.90 -4.12
CA LYS A 20 -4.82 25.76 -4.63
C LYS A 20 -4.15 25.19 -5.88
N SER A 21 -4.14 23.86 -6.02
CA SER A 21 -3.62 23.15 -7.20
C SER A 21 -4.38 23.39 -8.50
N ARG A 22 -5.54 24.07 -8.47
CA ARG A 22 -6.44 24.25 -9.63
C ARG A 22 -6.85 22.92 -10.28
N ARG A 23 -6.92 21.85 -9.46
CA ARG A 23 -7.26 20.49 -9.91
C ARG A 23 -8.60 20.39 -10.62
N THR A 24 -9.59 21.18 -10.20
CA THR A 24 -10.92 21.18 -10.83
C THR A 24 -10.84 21.68 -12.27
N GLN A 25 -10.02 22.70 -12.54
CA GLN A 25 -9.77 23.21 -13.89
C GLN A 25 -9.01 22.18 -14.73
N TYR A 26 -7.98 21.55 -14.17
CA TYR A 26 -7.25 20.48 -14.85
C TYR A 26 -8.20 19.34 -15.25
N MET A 27 -9.05 18.89 -14.33
CA MET A 27 -10.03 17.83 -14.60
C MET A 27 -11.05 18.23 -15.66
N LYS A 28 -11.54 19.48 -15.64
CA LYS A 28 -12.45 19.99 -16.68
C LYS A 28 -11.84 19.87 -18.09
N GLU A 29 -10.54 20.15 -18.23
CA GLU A 29 -9.84 20.00 -19.50
C GLU A 29 -9.55 18.54 -19.84
N LEU A 30 -9.10 17.73 -18.88
CA LEU A 30 -8.83 16.30 -19.07
C LEU A 30 -10.07 15.54 -19.56
N MET A 31 -11.23 15.80 -18.95
CA MET A 31 -12.51 15.14 -19.24
C MET A 31 -13.05 15.41 -20.65
N LYS A 32 -12.48 16.36 -21.40
CA LYS A 32 -12.79 16.56 -22.83
C LYS A 32 -12.17 15.46 -23.71
N TYR A 33 -11.11 14.81 -23.23
CA TYR A 33 -10.27 13.92 -24.02
C TYR A 33 -10.25 12.48 -23.51
N ILE A 34 -10.82 12.19 -22.35
CA ILE A 34 -10.96 10.84 -21.81
C ILE A 34 -12.15 10.78 -20.86
N ASP A 35 -12.88 9.67 -20.88
CA ASP A 35 -14.01 9.47 -19.97
C ASP A 35 -13.48 9.29 -18.54
N VAL A 36 -14.17 9.96 -17.61
CA VAL A 36 -13.87 9.91 -16.18
C VAL A 36 -15.21 9.82 -15.44
N ASP A 37 -15.32 8.83 -14.57
CA ASP A 37 -16.47 8.72 -13.68
C ASP A 37 -16.23 9.55 -12.43
N ASN A 38 -17.01 10.61 -12.31
CA ASN A 38 -16.91 11.58 -11.22
C ASN A 38 -17.89 11.20 -10.11
N TYR A 39 -17.36 10.69 -9.00
CA TYR A 39 -18.12 10.44 -7.77
C TYR A 39 -17.93 11.55 -6.74
N GLY A 40 -17.24 12.63 -7.09
CA GLY A 40 -16.97 13.79 -6.26
C GLY A 40 -18.19 14.71 -6.04
N THR A 41 -17.93 15.85 -5.41
CA THR A 41 -18.86 17.00 -5.42
C THR A 41 -18.37 18.14 -6.30
N CYS A 42 -17.25 17.96 -6.99
CA CYS A 42 -16.59 18.97 -7.80
C CYS A 42 -16.76 18.70 -9.29
N GLY A 43 -16.78 19.75 -10.10
CA GLY A 43 -16.90 19.63 -11.55
C GLY A 43 -18.32 19.25 -11.98
N GLU A 44 -18.41 18.56 -13.12
CA GLU A 44 -19.66 18.20 -13.78
C GLU A 44 -19.79 16.67 -13.86
N LYS A 45 -20.96 16.17 -14.33
CA LYS A 45 -21.24 14.74 -14.51
C LYS A 45 -21.08 13.91 -13.23
N ILE A 46 -21.51 14.45 -12.09
CA ILE A 46 -21.47 13.76 -10.80
C ILE A 46 -22.38 12.53 -10.84
N ARG A 47 -21.83 11.39 -10.43
CA ARG A 47 -22.48 10.08 -10.45
C ARG A 47 -22.87 9.65 -9.05
N GLN A 48 -23.90 8.81 -9.00
CA GLN A 48 -24.21 8.03 -7.81
C GLN A 48 -23.20 6.90 -7.64
N LEU A 49 -22.86 6.60 -6.39
CA LEU A 49 -22.02 5.47 -6.04
C LEU A 49 -22.67 4.14 -6.46
N PRO A 50 -21.89 3.14 -6.92
CA PRO A 50 -22.39 1.79 -7.15
C PRO A 50 -22.96 1.16 -5.87
N GLU A 51 -23.97 0.29 -6.00
CA GLU A 51 -24.66 -0.31 -4.86
C GLU A 51 -23.73 -1.07 -3.90
N HIS A 52 -22.76 -1.82 -4.43
CA HIS A 52 -21.80 -2.54 -3.59
C HIS A 52 -20.91 -1.58 -2.75
N ILE A 53 -20.62 -0.37 -3.25
CA ILE A 53 -19.87 0.65 -2.51
C ILE A 53 -20.74 1.27 -1.42
N VAL A 54 -22.02 1.50 -1.71
CA VAL A 54 -23.01 2.01 -0.75
C VAL A 54 -23.14 1.04 0.44
N GLN A 55 -23.19 -0.26 0.16
CA GLN A 55 -23.20 -1.32 1.18
C GLN A 55 -21.93 -1.32 2.04
N ILE A 56 -20.74 -1.21 1.44
CA ILE A 56 -19.46 -1.17 2.17
C ILE A 56 -19.37 0.04 3.09
N GLN A 57 -19.90 1.19 2.66
CA GLN A 57 -19.95 2.41 3.47
C GLN A 57 -21.02 2.33 4.58
N GLY A 58 -21.95 1.38 4.52
CA GLY A 58 -23.09 1.36 5.44
C GLY A 58 -24.00 2.59 5.31
N SER A 59 -23.97 3.27 4.15
CA SER A 59 -24.75 4.48 3.89
C SER A 59 -26.04 4.12 3.16
N ARG A 60 -27.12 4.85 3.46
CA ARG A 60 -28.37 4.77 2.66
C ARG A 60 -28.38 5.75 1.48
N ASN A 61 -27.39 6.64 1.40
CA ASN A 61 -27.32 7.68 0.37
C ASN A 61 -26.21 7.37 -0.64
N ARG A 62 -26.51 7.53 -1.94
CA ARG A 62 -25.60 7.25 -3.05
C ARG A 62 -24.73 8.45 -3.46
N THR A 63 -24.66 9.50 -2.65
CA THR A 63 -23.88 10.72 -2.94
C THR A 63 -22.96 11.10 -1.79
N LEU A 64 -21.83 11.76 -2.09
CA LEU A 64 -20.86 12.24 -1.09
C LEU A 64 -21.41 13.22 -0.05
N LYS A 65 -22.53 13.87 -0.36
CA LYS A 65 -22.99 15.06 0.33
C LYS A 65 -23.44 14.80 1.79
N GLN A 66 -23.49 13.54 2.22
CA GLN A 66 -23.84 13.14 3.59
C GLN A 66 -22.84 12.15 4.24
N ILE A 67 -21.67 11.89 3.65
CA ILE A 67 -20.73 10.84 4.10
C ILE A 67 -19.85 11.27 5.28
N ALA A 68 -20.45 11.95 6.27
CA ALA A 68 -19.85 12.05 7.60
C ALA A 68 -20.11 10.79 8.45
N THR A 69 -20.75 9.77 7.88
CA THR A 69 -21.31 8.62 8.61
C THR A 69 -20.89 7.28 7.97
N TYR A 70 -20.01 6.59 8.71
CA TYR A 70 -19.52 5.20 8.61
C TYR A 70 -18.72 4.77 7.35
N ASN A 71 -17.55 4.15 7.58
CA ASN A 71 -16.61 3.52 6.64
C ASN A 71 -16.34 4.20 5.28
N TRP A 72 -16.20 5.53 5.25
CA TRP A 72 -15.83 6.30 4.06
C TRP A 72 -14.57 5.73 3.35
N GLU A 73 -13.52 5.45 4.13
CA GLU A 73 -12.23 5.00 3.61
C GLU A 73 -12.33 3.64 2.93
N GLY A 74 -13.02 2.68 3.54
CA GLY A 74 -13.27 1.37 2.94
C GLY A 74 -14.03 1.48 1.62
N GLY A 75 -15.05 2.34 1.56
CA GLY A 75 -15.77 2.60 0.31
C GLY A 75 -14.91 3.24 -0.78
N LYS A 76 -14.05 4.21 -0.43
CA LYS A 76 -13.11 4.85 -1.37
C LYS A 76 -12.08 3.86 -1.91
N LEU A 77 -11.56 2.98 -1.04
CA LEU A 77 -10.61 1.95 -1.42
C LEU A 77 -11.26 0.92 -2.35
N ALA A 78 -12.45 0.43 -1.99
CA ALA A 78 -13.22 -0.50 -2.81
C ALA A 78 -13.57 0.09 -4.18
N LEU A 79 -13.98 1.36 -4.21
CA LEU A 79 -14.25 2.06 -5.47
C LEU A 79 -12.98 2.23 -6.30
N SER A 80 -11.83 2.49 -5.69
CA SER A 80 -10.56 2.60 -6.43
C SER A 80 -10.17 1.27 -7.08
N ARG A 81 -10.37 0.13 -6.38
CA ARG A 81 -10.08 -1.22 -6.90
C ARG A 81 -10.84 -1.55 -8.18
N ASP A 82 -11.99 -0.91 -8.34
CA ASP A 82 -12.90 -1.07 -9.45
C ASP A 82 -12.43 -0.39 -10.74
N TYR A 83 -11.41 0.47 -10.69
CA TYR A 83 -10.93 1.27 -11.82
C TYR A 83 -9.45 1.03 -12.13
N LEU A 84 -9.11 1.06 -13.42
CA LEU A 84 -7.71 0.99 -13.87
C LEU A 84 -6.88 2.14 -13.32
N PHE A 85 -7.49 3.33 -13.26
CA PHE A 85 -6.84 4.54 -12.80
C PHE A 85 -7.70 5.32 -11.81
N THR A 86 -7.03 6.00 -10.88
CA THR A 86 -7.66 6.92 -9.93
C THR A 86 -6.97 8.28 -10.01
N ILE A 87 -7.78 9.35 -10.08
CA ILE A 87 -7.25 10.72 -10.01
C ILE A 87 -6.71 11.00 -8.61
N SER A 88 -5.41 11.30 -8.53
CA SER A 88 -4.66 11.55 -7.31
C SER A 88 -4.03 12.94 -7.33
N ILE A 89 -4.84 13.97 -7.58
CA ILE A 89 -4.39 15.37 -7.57
C ILE A 89 -4.60 15.99 -6.20
N GLU A 90 -3.50 16.43 -5.59
CA GLU A 90 -3.47 17.03 -4.27
C GLU A 90 -4.15 18.40 -4.22
N ASN A 91 -4.51 18.85 -3.01
CA ASN A 91 -5.11 20.16 -2.82
C ASN A 91 -4.12 21.32 -3.09
N SER A 92 -2.82 21.07 -2.89
CA SER A 92 -1.71 22.00 -3.09
C SER A 92 -0.52 21.25 -3.68
N LEU A 93 0.34 21.94 -4.43
CA LEU A 93 1.53 21.36 -5.07
C LEU A 93 2.78 21.71 -4.26
N THR A 94 2.83 21.24 -3.02
CA THR A 94 3.87 21.62 -2.04
C THR A 94 4.81 20.44 -1.79
N TYR A 95 6.10 20.72 -1.57
CA TYR A 95 7.10 19.73 -1.15
C TYR A 95 6.60 18.95 0.08
N ASP A 96 6.84 17.64 0.10
CA ASP A 96 6.39 16.69 1.13
C ASP A 96 4.87 16.58 1.36
N TYR A 97 4.03 17.34 0.63
CA TYR A 97 2.58 17.24 0.77
C TYR A 97 2.01 16.07 -0.03
N ILE A 98 2.01 14.90 0.60
CA ILE A 98 1.56 13.63 0.03
C ILE A 98 0.54 13.01 0.97
N SER A 99 -0.64 12.70 0.43
CA SER A 99 -1.78 12.26 1.23
C SER A 99 -2.28 10.87 0.82
N GLU A 100 -3.39 10.45 1.43
CA GLU A 100 -4.09 9.21 1.12
C GLU A 100 -4.45 9.07 -0.37
N LYS A 101 -4.53 10.19 -1.11
CA LYS A 101 -4.83 10.23 -2.54
C LYS A 101 -3.81 9.47 -3.39
N LEU A 102 -2.54 9.44 -2.99
CA LEU A 102 -1.53 8.63 -3.66
C LEU A 102 -1.60 7.17 -3.20
N TRP A 103 -1.67 6.95 -1.89
CA TRP A 103 -1.48 5.62 -1.30
C TRP A 103 -2.68 4.69 -1.47
N GLN A 104 -3.91 5.20 -1.35
CA GLN A 104 -5.12 4.38 -1.48
C GLN A 104 -5.26 3.70 -2.86
N PRO A 105 -5.06 4.39 -3.99
CA PRO A 105 -5.10 3.70 -5.28
C PRO A 105 -3.96 2.70 -5.46
N LEU A 106 -2.73 3.03 -5.03
CA LEU A 106 -1.63 2.07 -4.98
C LEU A 106 -2.00 0.83 -4.16
N ALA A 107 -2.66 0.99 -3.01
CA ALA A 107 -3.14 -0.13 -2.21
C ALA A 107 -4.23 -0.94 -2.91
N ALA A 108 -5.16 -0.27 -3.59
CA ALA A 108 -6.33 -0.88 -4.22
C ALA A 108 -6.03 -1.63 -5.54
N GLY A 109 -4.82 -1.50 -6.09
CA GLY A 109 -4.51 -2.03 -7.42
C GLY A 109 -4.85 -1.09 -8.58
N SER A 110 -5.21 0.16 -8.28
CA SER A 110 -5.45 1.20 -9.28
C SER A 110 -4.21 2.05 -9.49
N ILE A 111 -3.90 2.45 -10.73
CA ILE A 111 -2.75 3.30 -11.01
C ILE A 111 -3.10 4.76 -10.67
N PRO A 112 -2.37 5.42 -9.75
CA PRO A 112 -2.59 6.83 -9.45
C PRO A 112 -2.23 7.70 -10.65
N ILE A 113 -3.13 8.61 -11.04
CA ILE A 113 -2.82 9.73 -11.94
C ILE A 113 -2.52 10.93 -11.05
N TYR A 114 -1.23 11.19 -10.84
CA TYR A 114 -0.75 12.02 -9.73
C TYR A 114 -0.34 13.43 -10.17
N LEU A 115 -0.69 14.41 -9.34
CA LEU A 115 -0.14 15.76 -9.37
C LEU A 115 -0.16 16.31 -7.94
N GLY A 116 1.01 16.57 -7.37
CA GLY A 116 1.16 17.00 -5.98
C GLY A 116 2.59 17.39 -5.66
N ALA A 117 3.18 16.79 -4.64
CA ALA A 117 4.51 17.11 -4.16
C ALA A 117 5.59 16.95 -5.25
N PRO A 118 6.44 17.97 -5.50
CA PRO A 118 7.58 17.91 -6.42
C PRO A 118 8.46 16.68 -6.23
N ASN A 119 8.69 16.28 -4.98
CA ASN A 119 9.56 15.18 -4.57
C ASN A 119 8.85 13.83 -4.33
N VAL A 120 7.63 13.65 -4.84
CA VAL A 120 6.85 12.40 -4.64
C VAL A 120 7.63 11.10 -4.94
N TYR A 121 8.62 11.11 -5.84
CA TYR A 121 9.44 9.93 -6.12
C TYR A 121 10.26 9.44 -4.92
N ASP A 122 10.56 10.32 -3.95
CA ASP A 122 11.22 9.93 -2.70
C ASP A 122 10.30 9.09 -1.79
N TRP A 123 9.01 9.12 -2.07
CA TRP A 123 7.97 8.50 -1.28
C TRP A 123 7.38 7.27 -1.97
N LEU A 124 7.66 7.01 -3.25
CA LEU A 124 7.03 5.87 -3.91
C LEU A 124 7.61 4.52 -3.43
N PRO A 125 6.76 3.49 -3.23
CA PRO A 125 7.23 2.15 -2.89
C PRO A 125 7.95 1.49 -4.07
N CYS A 126 7.70 1.96 -5.28
CA CYS A 126 8.25 1.39 -6.50
C CYS A 126 9.62 1.97 -6.86
N ARG A 127 10.51 1.12 -7.42
CA ARG A 127 11.77 1.54 -8.05
C ARG A 127 11.55 2.02 -9.49
N ALA A 128 10.66 1.36 -10.21
CA ALA A 128 10.14 1.78 -11.51
C ALA A 128 8.88 2.64 -11.37
N ASP A 129 8.28 3.11 -12.47
CA ASP A 129 7.05 3.93 -12.42
C ASP A 129 5.85 3.10 -11.92
N CYS A 130 5.25 3.50 -10.79
CA CYS A 130 3.97 2.96 -10.28
C CYS A 130 2.82 3.97 -10.26
N MET A 131 3.04 5.17 -10.82
CA MET A 131 2.04 6.21 -10.99
C MET A 131 2.23 6.92 -12.34
N ILE A 132 1.14 7.51 -12.87
CA ILE A 132 1.21 8.42 -14.01
C ILE A 132 1.41 9.84 -13.48
N ASP A 133 2.62 10.36 -13.64
CA ASP A 133 2.98 11.71 -13.21
C ASP A 133 2.50 12.76 -14.23
N LEU A 134 1.50 13.55 -13.86
CA LEU A 134 0.91 14.56 -14.73
C LEU A 134 1.89 15.68 -15.13
N ARG A 135 3.00 15.87 -14.40
CA ARG A 135 4.03 16.88 -14.73
C ARG A 135 4.85 16.49 -15.96
N LYS A 136 4.85 15.20 -16.34
CA LYS A 136 5.53 14.71 -17.54
C LYS A 136 4.80 15.11 -18.84
N PHE A 137 3.61 15.73 -18.77
CA PHE A 137 2.80 16.11 -19.92
C PHE A 137 2.68 17.63 -20.06
N LYS A 138 2.80 18.12 -21.30
CA LYS A 138 2.60 19.55 -21.60
C LYS A 138 1.14 19.98 -21.43
N THR A 139 0.19 19.11 -21.76
CA THR A 139 -1.24 19.42 -21.70
C THR A 139 -2.08 18.27 -21.13
N PRO A 140 -3.30 18.54 -20.61
CA PRO A 140 -4.25 17.49 -20.23
C PRO A 140 -4.62 16.57 -21.40
N LYS A 141 -4.58 17.06 -22.65
CA LYS A 141 -4.80 16.25 -23.85
C LYS A 141 -3.69 15.21 -24.02
N ASP A 142 -2.43 15.60 -23.83
CA ASP A 142 -1.29 14.68 -23.90
C ASP A 142 -1.36 13.61 -22.81
N ALA A 143 -1.72 14.02 -21.58
CA ALA A 143 -1.97 13.08 -20.50
C ALA A 143 -3.10 12.10 -20.84
N ALA A 144 -4.23 12.58 -21.36
CA ALA A 144 -5.36 11.73 -21.77
C ALA A 144 -4.97 10.71 -22.87
N MET A 145 -4.20 11.14 -23.87
CA MET A 145 -3.72 10.24 -24.93
C MET A 145 -2.79 9.16 -24.37
N PHE A 146 -1.87 9.54 -23.48
CA PHE A 146 -1.01 8.58 -22.80
C PHE A 146 -1.80 7.60 -21.93
N ILE A 147 -2.72 8.08 -21.09
CA ILE A 147 -3.56 7.22 -20.24
C ILE A 147 -4.36 6.23 -21.10
N ARG A 148 -4.91 6.66 -22.25
CA ARG A 148 -5.56 5.75 -23.21
C ARG A 148 -4.62 4.68 -23.74
N SER A 149 -3.36 5.02 -24.02
CA SER A 149 -2.38 4.05 -24.48
C SER A 149 -2.06 3.00 -23.42
N VAL A 150 -1.94 3.42 -22.14
CA VAL A 150 -1.76 2.51 -21.00
C VAL A 150 -2.99 1.62 -20.83
N ALA A 151 -4.19 2.18 -20.89
CA ALA A 151 -5.44 1.43 -20.76
C ALA A 151 -5.64 0.35 -21.83
N LYS A 152 -5.11 0.58 -23.04
CA LYS A 152 -5.23 -0.35 -24.19
C LYS A 152 -4.09 -1.37 -24.28
N ASN A 153 -2.98 -1.12 -23.60
CA ASN A 153 -1.80 -1.99 -23.65
C ASN A 153 -1.65 -2.71 -22.32
N LYS A 154 -2.05 -3.98 -22.28
CA LYS A 154 -2.00 -4.84 -21.09
C LYS A 154 -0.60 -4.92 -20.50
N THR A 155 0.43 -5.14 -21.33
CA THR A 155 1.83 -5.24 -20.87
C THR A 155 2.30 -3.94 -20.23
N LEU A 156 1.99 -2.80 -20.85
CA LEU A 156 2.33 -1.49 -20.28
C LEU A 156 1.54 -1.19 -19.00
N TYR A 157 0.25 -1.55 -18.93
CA TYR A 157 -0.52 -1.43 -17.69
C TYR A 157 0.07 -2.29 -16.57
N GLU A 158 0.41 -3.54 -16.87
CA GLU A 158 0.99 -4.48 -15.91
C GLU A 158 2.38 -4.06 -15.45
N SER A 159 3.15 -3.31 -16.26
CA SER A 159 4.46 -2.81 -15.84
C SER A 159 4.37 -1.87 -14.62
N TYR A 160 3.28 -1.09 -14.48
CA TYR A 160 3.03 -0.24 -13.32
C TYR A 160 2.76 -1.00 -12.01
N HIS A 161 2.54 -2.32 -12.09
CA HIS A 161 2.27 -3.18 -10.93
C HIS A 161 3.41 -4.13 -10.58
N GLN A 162 4.51 -4.14 -11.36
CA GLN A 162 5.64 -5.06 -11.13
C GLN A 162 6.29 -4.86 -9.77
N TRP A 163 6.34 -3.62 -9.28
CA TRP A 163 6.87 -3.29 -7.96
C TRP A 163 6.24 -4.07 -6.80
N ARG A 164 5.03 -4.62 -6.98
CA ARG A 164 4.37 -5.45 -5.96
C ARG A 164 5.02 -6.81 -5.77
N LYS A 165 5.87 -7.24 -6.73
CA LYS A 165 6.61 -8.51 -6.72
C LYS A 165 8.09 -8.31 -6.38
N GLU A 166 8.48 -7.07 -6.08
CA GLU A 166 9.86 -6.67 -5.83
C GLU A 166 9.97 -6.04 -4.43
N PRO A 167 11.17 -5.99 -3.83
CA PRO A 167 11.38 -5.18 -2.65
C PRO A 167 11.06 -3.71 -2.94
N VAL A 168 10.51 -3.01 -1.94
CA VAL A 168 10.23 -1.58 -2.06
C VAL A 168 11.52 -0.77 -2.32
N SER A 169 11.37 0.46 -2.81
CA SER A 169 12.49 1.36 -3.05
C SER A 169 13.26 1.65 -1.76
N ASP A 170 14.57 1.84 -1.85
CA ASP A 170 15.42 2.06 -0.67
C ASP A 170 15.04 3.36 0.08
N LYS A 171 14.53 4.36 -0.64
CA LYS A 171 14.00 5.60 -0.05
C LYS A 171 12.73 5.31 0.75
N PHE A 172 11.83 4.52 0.18
CA PHE A 172 10.61 4.11 0.87
C PHE A 172 10.91 3.20 2.07
N GLN A 173 11.88 2.30 1.95
CA GLN A 173 12.32 1.47 3.08
C GLN A 173 12.83 2.34 4.22
N LYS A 174 13.63 3.39 3.96
CA LYS A 174 14.06 4.34 4.99
C LYS A 174 12.90 5.06 5.67
N ILE A 175 11.84 5.37 4.92
CA ILE A 175 10.60 5.96 5.47
C ILE A 175 9.93 4.95 6.41
N LEU A 176 9.76 3.70 5.96
CA LEU A 176 9.24 2.61 6.79
C LEU A 176 10.06 2.42 8.07
N ASP A 177 11.38 2.34 7.96
CA ASP A 177 12.30 2.16 9.08
C ASP A 177 12.25 3.36 10.04
N TYR A 178 12.08 4.57 9.52
CA TYR A 178 11.92 5.77 10.34
C TYR A 178 10.62 5.71 11.15
N TYR A 179 9.49 5.39 10.52
CA TYR A 179 8.21 5.27 11.21
C TYR A 179 8.16 4.07 12.17
N ALA A 180 8.81 2.95 11.84
CA ALA A 180 8.91 1.79 12.71
C ALA A 180 9.72 2.07 13.99
N ARG A 181 10.76 2.93 13.91
CA ARG A 181 11.58 3.33 15.07
C ARG A 181 10.90 4.32 16.00
N LEU A 182 9.81 4.94 15.57
CA LEU A 182 9.06 5.87 16.38
C LEU A 182 7.93 5.08 17.05
N ASP A 183 8.23 4.46 18.19
CA ASP A 183 7.34 3.69 19.09
C ASP A 183 6.03 4.41 19.49
N LYS A 184 5.76 5.62 18.98
CA LYS A 184 4.58 6.44 19.27
C LYS A 184 4.04 7.25 18.08
N ILE A 185 4.15 6.78 16.84
CA ILE A 185 3.52 7.44 15.67
C ILE A 185 2.59 6.50 14.89
N PHE A 186 2.08 5.44 15.51
CA PHE A 186 0.85 4.79 15.01
C PHE A 186 -0.42 5.32 15.69
N TYR A 187 -0.30 6.25 16.64
CA TYR A 187 -1.44 6.77 17.42
C TYR A 187 -1.54 8.31 17.52
N SER A 188 -0.75 9.09 16.76
CA SER A 188 -0.85 10.56 16.80
C SER A 188 -0.79 11.24 15.43
N SER A 189 -1.23 10.55 14.39
CA SER A 189 -1.54 11.18 13.10
C SER A 189 -2.86 10.62 12.60
N ASP A 190 -3.92 11.41 12.69
CA ASP A 190 -5.14 11.25 11.89
C ASP A 190 -4.86 11.33 10.36
N THR A 191 -3.61 11.19 9.91
CA THR A 191 -3.17 11.37 8.51
C THR A 191 -2.00 10.47 8.09
N LEU A 192 -1.79 9.33 8.75
CA LEU A 192 -1.13 8.16 8.16
C LEU A 192 -2.00 6.93 8.42
N ASN A 193 -3.08 6.89 7.64
CA ASN A 193 -4.18 5.93 7.59
C ASN A 193 -3.90 4.55 8.22
N SER A 194 -4.87 4.11 9.02
CA SER A 194 -5.21 2.71 9.31
C SER A 194 -4.98 1.74 8.13
N HIS A 195 -5.13 2.21 6.89
CA HIS A 195 -4.89 1.47 5.64
C HIS A 195 -3.43 1.27 5.24
N PHE A 196 -2.49 2.15 5.59
CA PHE A 196 -1.07 1.84 5.42
C PHE A 196 -0.66 0.74 6.39
N SER A 197 -1.16 0.83 7.61
CA SER A 197 -1.10 -0.27 8.58
C SER A 197 -1.81 -1.52 8.05
N HIS A 198 -2.96 -1.42 7.39
CA HIS A 198 -3.65 -2.57 6.78
C HIS A 198 -2.89 -3.17 5.59
N LEU A 199 -2.23 -2.35 4.77
CA LEU A 199 -1.39 -2.81 3.66
C LEU A 199 -0.17 -3.54 4.21
N ILE A 200 0.49 -3.00 5.23
CA ILE A 200 1.57 -3.69 5.96
C ILE A 200 1.06 -4.97 6.63
N ARG A 201 -0.14 -4.93 7.24
CA ARG A 201 -0.82 -6.06 7.89
C ARG A 201 -1.43 -7.10 6.95
N ASN A 202 -1.26 -6.98 5.63
CA ASN A 202 -1.75 -7.99 4.69
C ASN A 202 -0.78 -8.25 3.53
N THR A 203 0.37 -7.58 3.52
CA THR A 203 1.42 -7.84 2.54
C THR A 203 2.35 -8.89 3.12
N PRO A 204 2.60 -10.00 2.43
CA PRO A 204 3.61 -10.97 2.86
C PRO A 204 4.95 -10.26 3.08
N ILE A 205 5.43 -10.28 4.33
CA ILE A 205 6.70 -9.64 4.70
C ILE A 205 7.81 -10.68 4.56
N TYR A 206 8.90 -10.25 3.91
CA TYR A 206 10.15 -11.00 3.81
C TYR A 206 11.19 -10.26 4.64
N LEU A 207 11.63 -10.87 5.73
CA LEU A 207 12.63 -10.29 6.63
C LEU A 207 13.94 -11.06 6.54
N ASN A 208 15.01 -10.34 6.22
CA ASN A 208 16.36 -10.86 6.31
C ASN A 208 17.10 -10.13 7.43
N LEU A 209 17.27 -10.79 8.56
CA LEU A 209 17.95 -10.28 9.76
C LEU A 209 19.35 -10.90 9.92
N GLN A 210 19.93 -11.42 8.84
CA GLN A 210 21.28 -11.96 8.85
C GLN A 210 22.30 -10.83 9.07
N ASN A 211 23.24 -11.02 10.02
CA ASN A 211 24.34 -10.10 10.35
C ASN A 211 23.93 -8.77 11.02
N ILE A 212 22.87 -8.79 11.83
CA ILE A 212 22.46 -7.64 12.65
C ILE A 212 23.09 -7.76 14.05
N HIS A 213 23.59 -6.65 14.60
CA HIS A 213 24.08 -6.59 15.99
C HIS A 213 22.99 -6.96 17.00
N GLU A 214 23.37 -7.71 18.04
CA GLU A 214 22.48 -8.21 19.09
C GLU A 214 21.57 -7.13 19.68
N THR A 215 22.10 -5.96 20.04
CA THR A 215 21.30 -4.88 20.63
C THR A 215 20.19 -4.37 19.71
N LYS A 216 20.41 -4.37 18.39
CA LYS A 216 19.39 -4.01 17.41
C LYS A 216 18.40 -5.15 17.19
N PHE A 217 18.88 -6.38 17.19
CA PHE A 217 18.04 -7.58 17.07
C PHE A 217 17.09 -7.72 18.27
N SER A 218 17.60 -7.62 19.49
CA SER A 218 16.80 -7.72 20.71
C SER A 218 15.76 -6.60 20.81
N ARG A 219 16.13 -5.39 20.39
CA ARG A 219 15.20 -4.26 20.33
C ARG A 219 14.08 -4.48 19.31
N PHE A 220 14.44 -4.87 18.09
CA PHE A 220 13.46 -5.28 17.09
C PHE A 220 12.53 -6.37 17.65
N CYS A 221 13.10 -7.30 18.44
CA CYS A 221 12.32 -8.38 18.97
C CYS A 221 11.26 -7.92 20.00
N CYS A 222 11.65 -7.01 20.89
CA CYS A 222 10.74 -6.45 21.88
C CYS A 222 9.66 -5.53 21.28
N GLU A 223 9.95 -4.89 20.14
CA GLU A 223 9.14 -3.81 19.57
C GLU A 223 8.24 -4.24 18.39
N ILE A 224 8.41 -5.45 17.84
CA ILE A 224 7.57 -5.90 16.73
C ILE A 224 6.12 -6.16 17.16
N LEU A 225 5.18 -5.42 16.53
CA LEU A 225 3.75 -5.52 16.81
C LEU A 225 3.22 -6.93 16.47
N PRO A 226 2.36 -7.54 17.31
CA PRO A 226 1.77 -8.86 17.07
C PRO A 226 1.12 -9.02 15.68
N GLU A 227 0.52 -7.96 15.16
CA GLU A 227 -0.20 -7.99 13.88
C GLU A 227 0.73 -7.97 12.66
N ILE A 228 1.99 -7.57 12.84
CA ILE A 228 3.04 -7.69 11.82
C ILE A 228 3.54 -9.14 11.76
N LYS A 229 3.62 -9.81 12.92
CA LYS A 229 4.10 -11.20 13.02
C LYS A 229 3.29 -12.16 12.15
N GLN A 230 1.96 -12.01 12.15
CA GLN A 230 1.06 -12.84 11.35
C GLN A 230 1.31 -12.75 9.85
N ASN A 231 1.91 -11.67 9.36
CA ASN A 231 2.13 -11.41 7.93
C ASN A 231 3.53 -11.74 7.44
N ILE A 232 4.43 -12.14 8.34
CA ILE A 232 5.77 -12.56 7.95
C ILE A 232 5.64 -13.91 7.24
N SER A 233 5.95 -13.90 5.94
CA SER A 233 5.89 -15.07 5.06
C SER A 233 7.25 -15.74 4.89
N SER A 234 8.32 -14.99 5.12
CA SER A 234 9.69 -15.48 5.06
C SER A 234 10.55 -14.77 6.09
N LEU A 235 11.34 -15.54 6.84
CA LEU A 235 12.24 -15.03 7.86
C LEU A 235 13.61 -15.71 7.73
N HIS A 236 14.67 -14.91 7.58
CA HIS A 236 16.05 -15.39 7.59
C HIS A 236 16.78 -14.83 8.81
N LEU A 237 17.26 -15.69 9.70
CA LEU A 237 17.95 -15.32 10.93
C LEU A 237 19.38 -15.86 10.92
N SER A 238 20.36 -14.99 11.15
CA SER A 238 21.72 -15.41 11.50
C SER A 238 22.41 -14.35 12.33
N ASN A 239 22.86 -14.71 13.52
CA ASN A 239 23.66 -13.82 14.35
C ASN A 239 24.99 -14.50 14.67
N LYS A 240 26.06 -14.07 13.98
CA LYS A 240 27.41 -14.62 14.19
C LYS A 240 27.96 -14.34 15.60
N ASP A 241 27.43 -13.33 16.30
CA ASP A 241 27.98 -12.87 17.58
C ASP A 241 27.26 -13.47 18.81
N ALA A 242 26.13 -14.16 18.62
CA ALA A 242 25.33 -14.71 19.72
C ALA A 242 24.43 -15.89 19.28
N CYS A 243 24.97 -16.83 18.49
CA CYS A 243 24.21 -17.97 17.94
C CYS A 243 23.41 -18.75 19.00
N ASP A 244 23.95 -18.92 20.21
CA ASP A 244 23.31 -19.70 21.28
C ASP A 244 22.13 -18.97 21.93
N GLN A 245 22.21 -17.64 22.02
CA GLN A 245 21.16 -16.83 22.66
C GLN A 245 20.11 -16.36 21.66
N THR A 246 20.44 -16.16 20.39
CA THR A 246 19.50 -15.58 19.42
C THR A 246 18.28 -16.47 19.19
N ASN A 247 18.46 -17.79 19.13
CA ASN A 247 17.37 -18.73 18.93
C ASN A 247 16.55 -18.93 20.21
N ALA A 248 17.21 -19.21 21.35
CA ALA A 248 16.52 -19.35 22.64
C ALA A 248 15.79 -18.06 23.04
N PHE A 249 16.39 -16.89 22.79
CA PHE A 249 15.78 -15.57 23.01
C PHE A 249 14.61 -15.34 22.06
N PHE A 250 14.77 -15.58 20.74
CA PHE A 250 13.65 -15.49 19.80
C PHE A 250 12.50 -16.40 20.25
N PHE A 251 12.73 -17.70 20.44
CA PHE A 251 11.67 -18.61 20.89
C PHE A 251 11.15 -18.34 22.30
N SER A 252 11.87 -17.60 23.16
CA SER A 252 11.38 -17.14 24.47
C SER A 252 10.43 -15.93 24.38
N PHE A 253 10.50 -15.14 23.29
CA PHE A 253 9.61 -14.00 23.03
C PHE A 253 8.56 -14.29 21.93
N TYR A 254 8.71 -15.41 21.22
CA TYR A 254 7.93 -15.72 20.02
C TYR A 254 7.40 -17.13 20.03
N LEU A 255 6.10 -17.25 20.22
CA LEU A 255 5.38 -18.46 19.86
C LEU A 255 5.20 -18.48 18.34
N LEU A 256 5.50 -19.60 17.70
CA LEU A 256 5.27 -19.77 16.25
C LEU A 256 3.79 -19.64 15.86
N ALA A 257 2.87 -19.84 16.81
CA ALA A 257 1.45 -19.54 16.65
C ALA A 257 1.17 -18.06 16.31
N ASP A 258 2.09 -17.14 16.63
CA ASP A 258 1.99 -15.73 16.28
C ASP A 258 2.28 -15.47 14.77
N TYR A 259 2.76 -16.47 14.04
CA TYR A 259 3.24 -16.39 12.65
C TYR A 259 2.44 -17.29 11.71
N SER A 260 1.13 -17.15 11.71
CA SER A 260 0.18 -18.01 10.97
C SER A 260 0.37 -18.09 9.45
N HIS A 261 1.15 -17.18 8.86
CA HIS A 261 1.43 -17.16 7.41
C HIS A 261 2.90 -17.38 7.06
N LEU A 262 3.74 -17.82 8.01
CA LEU A 262 5.14 -18.13 7.76
C LEU A 262 5.26 -19.32 6.82
N GLN A 263 5.84 -19.10 5.65
CA GLN A 263 6.03 -20.12 4.60
C GLN A 263 7.47 -20.61 4.53
N SER A 264 8.42 -19.81 4.99
CA SER A 264 9.85 -20.08 4.95
C SER A 264 10.53 -19.52 6.20
N LEU A 265 11.35 -20.34 6.85
CA LEU A 265 12.25 -19.91 7.91
C LEU A 265 13.62 -20.53 7.65
N ASP A 266 14.64 -19.67 7.61
CA ASP A 266 16.04 -20.03 7.39
C ASP A 266 16.82 -19.62 8.63
N LEU A 267 17.33 -20.63 9.34
CA LEU A 267 18.15 -20.46 10.54
C LEU A 267 19.56 -20.92 10.18
N ASN A 268 20.52 -20.02 10.36
CA ASN A 268 21.94 -20.34 10.21
C ASN A 268 22.56 -20.41 11.60
N SER A 269 22.80 -21.62 12.10
CA SER A 269 23.39 -21.89 13.41
C SER A 269 24.29 -23.11 13.36
N SER A 270 25.47 -23.01 13.95
CA SER A 270 26.44 -24.11 14.05
C SER A 270 26.08 -25.16 15.10
N GLN A 271 25.10 -24.92 15.97
CA GLN A 271 24.71 -25.82 17.08
C GLN A 271 23.22 -25.65 17.44
N ILE A 272 22.30 -26.22 16.68
CA ILE A 272 20.92 -26.42 17.16
C ILE A 272 20.67 -27.91 17.33
N ASP A 273 20.09 -28.27 18.47
CA ASP A 273 19.54 -29.60 18.70
C ASP A 273 18.22 -29.72 17.93
N ASP A 274 18.19 -30.56 16.90
CA ASP A 274 17.04 -30.74 16.00
C ASP A 274 15.75 -31.07 16.77
N GLU A 275 15.85 -31.71 17.95
CA GLU A 275 14.71 -32.03 18.83
C GLU A 275 14.02 -30.78 19.41
N LEU A 276 14.76 -29.69 19.66
CA LEU A 276 14.20 -28.45 20.20
C LEU A 276 13.40 -27.69 19.14
N ILE A 277 13.79 -27.79 17.86
CA ILE A 277 13.03 -27.21 16.74
C ILE A 277 11.75 -28.01 16.49
N VAL A 278 11.82 -29.34 16.51
CA VAL A 278 10.69 -30.23 16.23
C VAL A 278 9.60 -30.15 17.31
N SER A 279 9.95 -29.87 18.57
CA SER A 279 8.98 -29.75 19.67
C SER A 279 8.13 -28.47 19.66
N VAL A 280 8.55 -27.42 18.93
CA VAL A 280 7.88 -26.11 18.91
C VAL A 280 7.06 -25.90 17.62
N LEU A 281 7.22 -26.77 16.62
CA LEU A 281 6.59 -26.66 15.30
C LEU A 281 5.59 -27.80 15.04
N PRO A 282 4.34 -27.52 14.61
CA PRO A 282 3.44 -28.55 14.10
C PRO A 282 4.08 -29.28 12.90
N LEU A 283 3.99 -30.61 12.87
CA LEU A 283 4.57 -31.50 11.85
C LEU A 283 4.25 -31.07 10.40
N ASP A 284 3.09 -30.44 10.19
CA ASP A 284 2.55 -30.02 8.90
C ASP A 284 3.31 -28.82 8.28
N HIS A 285 4.16 -28.14 9.06
CA HIS A 285 4.94 -26.97 8.63
C HIS A 285 6.45 -27.23 8.50
N LEU A 286 6.93 -28.41 8.91
CA LEU A 286 8.35 -28.77 8.89
C LEU A 286 8.91 -29.02 7.48
N GLN A 287 8.08 -29.36 6.48
CA GLN A 287 8.52 -29.77 5.14
C GLN A 287 9.15 -28.65 4.27
N LYS A 288 9.19 -27.40 4.74
CA LYS A 288 9.72 -26.24 3.98
C LYS A 288 10.80 -25.44 4.70
N LEU A 289 11.31 -25.96 5.82
CA LEU A 289 12.38 -25.32 6.58
C LEU A 289 13.74 -25.68 5.99
N SER A 290 14.53 -24.66 5.66
CA SER A 290 15.95 -24.83 5.33
C SER A 290 16.76 -24.47 6.57
N ILE A 291 17.02 -25.46 7.42
CA ILE A 291 17.95 -25.31 8.52
C ILE A 291 19.33 -25.61 7.94
N LYS A 292 20.21 -24.60 7.90
CA LYS A 292 21.59 -24.78 7.46
C LYS A 292 22.49 -24.80 8.69
N THR A 293 23.09 -25.96 8.92
CA THR A 293 24.19 -26.16 9.87
C THR A 293 25.53 -25.69 9.30
#